data_AF-A0A9X4XKG4-F1
#
_entry.id   AF-A0A9X4XKG4-F1
#
_cell.length_a   1.000
_cell.length_b   1.000
_cell.length_c   1.000
_cell.angle_alpha   90.00
_cell.angle_beta   90.00
_cell.angle_gamma   90.00
#
_symmetry.space_group_name_H-M   'P 1'
#
loop_
_entity.id
_entity.type
_entity.pdbx_description
1 polymer ?
#
loop_
_entity_poly.entity_id
_entity_poly.type
_entity_poly.pdbx_seq_one_letter_code
_entity_poly.pdbx_strand_id
1 'polypeptide(L)'
;MTKPDHTRASRRRTPARWPLQDAKARFGELVRRVRREGPQTITVQGRDEVVVVAADQYRREGRERTGADLVAALRSSPRTALDLRRPREQSPVRDVEL
;
A
#
# COMPACT_ATOMS: atom_id res chain seq x y z
N MET A 1 20.60 -24.24 -9.74
CA MET A 1 19.54 -23.68 -10.62
C MET A 1 18.55 -22.90 -9.76
N THR A 2 18.51 -21.60 -10.02
CA THR A 2 17.93 -20.52 -9.19
C THR A 2 16.40 -20.52 -9.25
N LYS A 3 15.73 -20.54 -8.08
CA LYS A 3 14.31 -20.16 -7.99
C LYS A 3 14.21 -18.63 -7.96
N PRO A 4 13.35 -17.99 -8.77
CA PRO A 4 13.13 -16.56 -8.67
C PRO A 4 12.33 -16.24 -7.42
N ASP A 5 12.94 -15.48 -6.52
CA ASP A 5 12.33 -14.94 -5.31
C ASP A 5 11.63 -13.62 -5.65
N HIS A 6 10.30 -13.67 -5.75
CA HIS A 6 9.45 -12.52 -6.08
C HIS A 6 8.25 -12.47 -5.14
N THR A 7 8.40 -11.99 -3.91
CA THR A 7 7.42 -11.08 -3.33
C THR A 7 8.12 -10.21 -2.30
N ARG A 8 8.54 -9.05 -2.78
CA ARG A 8 8.94 -7.86 -2.05
C ARG A 8 8.13 -7.73 -0.76
N ALA A 9 8.69 -8.19 0.35
CA ALA A 9 8.28 -7.76 1.68
C ALA A 9 8.26 -6.24 1.64
N SER A 10 7.06 -5.65 1.67
CA SER A 10 6.91 -4.22 1.88
C SER A 10 7.53 -3.95 3.23
N ARG A 11 8.82 -3.57 3.27
CA ARG A 11 9.44 -2.97 4.45
C ARG A 11 8.43 -1.91 4.87
N ARG A 12 7.77 -2.12 6.02
CA ARG A 12 6.97 -1.10 6.68
C ARG A 12 7.95 0.01 6.95
N ARG A 13 8.05 0.95 6.01
CA ARG A 13 8.98 2.06 6.09
C ARG A 13 8.36 2.91 7.19
N THR A 14 8.92 2.84 8.39
CA THR A 14 8.46 3.66 9.50
C THR A 14 8.41 5.09 9.00
N PRO A 15 7.24 5.73 8.95
CA PRO A 15 7.12 7.11 8.48
C PRO A 15 8.06 7.97 9.30
N ALA A 16 8.83 8.85 8.65
CA ALA A 16 9.77 9.67 9.38
C ALA A 16 8.99 10.56 10.38
N ARG A 17 9.51 10.68 11.60
CA ARG A 17 8.81 11.26 12.75
C ARG A 17 9.23 12.71 12.98
N TRP A 18 8.26 13.58 13.17
CA TRP A 18 8.40 15.01 13.33
C TRP A 18 7.78 15.45 14.65
N PRO A 19 8.53 16.02 15.60
CA PRO A 19 7.93 16.73 16.71
C PRO A 19 7.00 17.85 16.20
N LEU A 20 5.87 18.09 16.89
CA LEU A 20 4.87 19.08 16.47
C LEU A 20 5.47 20.48 16.22
N GLN A 21 6.41 20.92 17.05
CA GLN A 21 7.09 22.19 16.86
C GLN A 21 7.89 22.26 15.55
N ASP A 22 8.57 21.18 15.17
CA ASP A 22 9.35 21.11 13.93
C ASP A 22 8.44 21.06 12.71
N ALA A 23 7.34 20.31 12.81
CA ALA A 23 6.32 20.26 11.77
C ALA A 23 5.70 21.64 11.51
N LYS A 24 5.44 22.44 12.56
CA LYS A 24 4.97 23.82 12.43
C LYS A 24 6.01 24.72 11.79
N ALA A 25 7.27 24.65 12.23
CA ALA A 25 8.35 25.51 11.73
C ALA A 25 8.75 25.18 10.28
N ARG A 26 8.62 23.92 9.86
CA ARG A 26 9.10 23.41 8.55
C ARG A 26 7.98 22.77 7.73
N PHE A 27 6.75 23.28 7.83
CA PHE A 27 5.59 22.68 7.19
C PHE A 27 5.76 22.49 5.67
N GLY A 28 6.36 23.46 4.97
CA GLY A 28 6.63 23.33 3.53
C GLY A 28 7.62 22.20 3.18
N GLU A 29 8.57 21.88 4.06
CA GLU A 29 9.43 20.71 3.90
C GLU A 29 8.67 19.41 4.18
N LEU A 30 7.90 19.38 5.26
CA LEU A 30 7.04 18.24 5.59
C LEU A 30 6.16 17.87 4.38
N VAL A 31 5.50 18.85 3.76
CA VAL A 31 4.67 18.64 2.55
C VAL A 31 5.49 18.08 1.39
N ARG A 32 6.72 18.59 1.15
CA ARG A 32 7.60 18.07 0.09
C ARG A 32 8.00 16.63 0.36
N ARG A 33 8.33 16.27 1.60
CA ARG A 33 8.65 14.89 2.00
C ARG A 33 7.44 13.98 1.90
N VAL A 34 6.24 14.41 2.30
CA VAL A 34 5.01 13.62 2.12
C VAL A 34 4.82 13.24 0.64
N ARG A 35 5.05 14.17 -0.29
CA ARG A 35 4.91 13.92 -1.73
C ARG A 35 6.02 13.04 -2.32
N ARG A 36 7.26 13.16 -1.86
CA ARG A 36 8.43 12.45 -2.43
C ARG A 36 8.74 11.12 -1.73
N GLU A 37 8.61 11.13 -0.42
CA GLU A 37 9.01 10.08 0.52
C GLU A 37 7.81 9.42 1.20
N GLY A 38 6.58 9.77 0.83
CA GLY A 38 5.37 9.15 1.39
C GLY A 38 5.05 9.59 2.83
N PRO A 39 4.17 8.86 3.54
CA PRO A 39 3.60 9.28 4.82
C PRO A 39 4.64 9.72 5.86
N GLN A 40 4.30 10.75 6.63
CA GLN A 40 5.15 11.32 7.69
C GLN A 40 4.33 11.40 8.99
N THR A 41 4.93 11.10 10.13
CA THR A 41 4.23 11.11 11.43
C THR A 41 4.61 12.34 12.23
N ILE A 42 3.62 13.06 12.75
CA ILE A 42 3.80 14.14 13.72
C ILE A 42 3.61 13.56 15.14
N THR A 43 4.53 13.91 16.04
CA THR A 43 4.51 13.51 17.43
C THR A 43 4.24 14.67 18.38
N VAL A 44 3.49 14.41 19.46
CA VAL A 44 3.29 15.35 20.58
C VAL A 44 3.78 14.66 21.83
N GLN A 45 4.67 15.31 22.59
CA GLN A 45 5.30 14.72 23.79
C GLN A 45 5.91 13.32 23.52
N GLY A 46 6.47 13.13 22.31
CA GLY A 46 7.09 11.87 21.90
C GLY A 46 6.13 10.75 21.48
N ARG A 47 4.82 10.98 21.51
CA ARG A 47 3.79 10.01 21.07
C ARG A 47 3.34 10.32 19.66
N ASP A 48 3.10 9.27 18.87
CA ASP A 48 2.58 9.38 17.50
C ASP A 48 1.10 9.84 17.56
N GLU A 49 0.81 11.05 17.10
CA GLU A 49 -0.55 11.64 17.19
C GLU A 49 -1.22 11.79 15.82
N VAL A 50 -0.47 12.21 14.80
CA VAL A 50 -1.03 12.50 13.47
C VAL A 50 -0.12 11.92 12.40
N VAL A 51 -0.70 11.34 11.36
CA VAL A 51 0.03 10.94 10.15
C VAL A 51 -0.42 11.81 8.99
N VAL A 52 0.54 12.49 8.35
CA VAL A 52 0.29 13.28 7.15
C VAL A 52 0.54 12.42 5.91
N VAL A 53 -0.48 12.32 5.07
CA VAL A 53 -0.44 11.55 3.81
C VAL A 53 -0.77 12.47 2.63
N ALA A 54 -0.31 12.10 1.44
CA ALA A 54 -0.65 12.84 0.23
C ALA A 54 -2.16 12.69 -0.06
N ALA A 55 -2.82 13.79 -0.46
CA ALA A 55 -4.26 13.82 -0.62
C ALA A 55 -4.79 12.86 -1.72
N ASP A 56 -4.00 12.62 -2.77
CA ASP A 56 -4.31 11.61 -3.79
C ASP A 56 -4.17 10.18 -3.26
N GLN A 57 -3.19 9.91 -2.41
CA GLN A 57 -3.05 8.63 -1.73
C GLN A 57 -4.24 8.37 -0.81
N TYR A 58 -4.59 9.33 0.05
CA TYR A 58 -5.74 9.22 0.95
C TYR A 58 -7.04 8.95 0.19
N ARG A 59 -7.29 9.71 -0.89
CA ARG A 59 -8.47 9.51 -1.75
C ARG A 59 -8.53 8.14 -2.40
N ARG A 60 -7.39 7.50 -2.67
CA ARG A 60 -7.33 6.16 -3.26
C ARG A 60 -7.62 5.08 -2.22
N GLU A 61 -7.13 5.27 -1.00
CA GLU A 61 -7.35 4.36 0.13
C GLU A 61 -8.79 4.43 0.66
N GLY A 62 -9.41 5.61 0.61
CA GLY A 62 -10.79 5.83 1.02
C GLY A 62 -11.86 5.50 -0.03
N ARG A 63 -11.48 5.11 -1.26
CA ARG A 63 -12.46 4.57 -2.21
C ARG A 63 -12.97 3.22 -1.70
N GLU A 64 -14.29 3.04 -1.75
CA GLU A 64 -14.87 1.71 -1.57
C GLU A 64 -14.20 0.74 -2.54
N ARG A 65 -13.70 -0.37 -2.01
CA ARG A 65 -13.09 -1.43 -2.81
C ARG A 65 -14.20 -2.23 -3.47
N THR A 66 -14.88 -1.63 -4.44
CA THR A 66 -15.96 -2.24 -5.21
C THR A 66 -15.46 -3.32 -6.17
N GLY A 67 -14.15 -3.36 -6.42
CA GLY A 67 -13.54 -4.25 -7.43
C GLY A 67 -13.71 -3.74 -8.86
N ALA A 68 -14.34 -2.58 -9.08
CA ALA A 68 -14.60 -2.04 -10.41
C ALA A 68 -13.33 -1.84 -11.25
N ASP A 69 -12.23 -1.35 -10.64
CA ASP A 69 -10.95 -1.17 -11.32
C ASP A 69 -10.35 -2.51 -11.78
N LEU A 70 -10.48 -3.57 -10.96
CA LEU A 70 -10.05 -4.92 -11.32
C LEU A 70 -10.90 -5.47 -12.47
N VAL A 71 -12.22 -5.31 -12.40
CA VAL A 71 -13.14 -5.73 -13.47
C VAL A 71 -12.83 -5.00 -14.78
N ALA A 72 -12.61 -3.69 -14.73
CA ALA A 72 -12.24 -2.89 -15.88
C ALA A 72 -10.90 -3.36 -16.49
N ALA A 73 -9.90 -3.59 -15.65
CA ALA A 73 -8.60 -4.11 -16.07
C ALA A 73 -8.73 -5.49 -16.75
N LEU A 74 -9.49 -6.41 -16.14
CA LEU A 74 -9.73 -7.75 -16.70
C LEU A 74 -10.48 -7.69 -18.03
N ARG A 75 -11.46 -6.77 -18.19
CA ARG A 75 -12.19 -6.58 -19.45
C ARG A 75 -11.34 -5.94 -20.55
N SER A 76 -10.40 -5.07 -20.19
CA SER A 76 -9.46 -4.45 -21.13
C SER A 76 -8.35 -5.40 -21.61
N SER A 77 -8.20 -6.55 -20.94
CA SER A 77 -7.22 -7.56 -21.32
C SER A 77 -7.54 -8.12 -22.71
N PRO A 78 -6.54 -8.32 -23.58
CA PRO A 78 -6.71 -9.01 -24.87
C PRO A 78 -7.16 -10.48 -24.73
N ARG A 79 -7.16 -11.03 -23.51
CA ARG A 79 -7.47 -12.45 -23.23
C ARG A 79 -8.87 -12.65 -22.65
N THR A 80 -9.88 -12.06 -23.28
CA THR A 80 -11.27 -12.13 -22.81
C THR A 80 -11.89 -13.53 -22.98
N ALA A 81 -11.36 -14.36 -23.87
CA ALA A 81 -11.89 -15.69 -24.19
C ALA A 81 -11.26 -16.85 -23.39
N LEU A 82 -10.63 -16.58 -22.24
CA LEU A 82 -10.07 -17.63 -21.39
C LEU A 82 -11.20 -18.44 -20.72
N ASP A 83 -11.20 -19.75 -20.91
CA ASP A 83 -12.00 -20.63 -20.05
C ASP A 83 -11.32 -20.74 -18.68
N LEU A 84 -11.96 -20.14 -17.68
CA LEU A 84 -11.48 -20.14 -16.30
C LEU A 84 -12.00 -21.34 -15.50
N ARG A 85 -12.76 -22.25 -16.12
CA ARG A 85 -13.21 -23.48 -15.48
C ARG A 85 -12.00 -24.37 -15.23
N ARG A 86 -11.52 -24.39 -13.98
CA ARG A 86 -10.58 -25.42 -13.55
C ARG A 86 -11.34 -26.69 -13.17
N PRO A 87 -10.84 -27.87 -13.58
CA PRO A 87 -11.25 -29.13 -12.96
C PRO A 87 -11.04 -29.06 -11.45
N ARG A 88 -11.93 -29.69 -10.68
CA ARG A 88 -11.65 -29.90 -9.25
C ARG A 88 -10.53 -30.93 -9.15
N GLU A 89 -9.44 -30.52 -8.53
CA GLU A 89 -8.30 -31.37 -8.24
C GLU A 89 -8.07 -31.35 -6.72
N GLN A 90 -7.88 -32.53 -6.12
CA GLN A 90 -7.44 -32.62 -4.74
C GLN A 90 -5.94 -32.34 -4.73
N SER A 91 -5.57 -31.12 -4.31
CA SER A 91 -4.18 -30.74 -4.12
C SER A 91 -3.87 -30.59 -2.64
N PRO A 92 -2.66 -30.96 -2.19
CA PRO A 92 -2.25 -30.75 -0.81
C PRO A 92 -2.33 -29.26 -0.45
N VAL A 93 -2.92 -28.96 0.71
CA VAL A 93 -2.91 -27.59 1.27
C VAL A 93 -1.50 -27.32 1.78
N ARG A 94 -0.98 -26.11 1.55
CA ARG A 94 0.32 -25.70 2.10
C ARG A 94 0.26 -25.74 3.63
N ASP A 95 1.29 -26.30 4.26
CA ASP A 95 1.45 -26.21 5.71
C ASP A 95 1.39 -24.75 6.18
N VAL A 96 0.57 -24.49 7.19
CA VAL A 96 0.41 -23.18 7.83
C VAL A 96 0.97 -23.29 9.24
N GLU A 97 2.03 -22.55 9.54
CA GLU A 97 2.47 -22.33 10.92
C GLU A 97 1.49 -21.33 11.57
N LEU A 98 0.83 -21.76 12.64
CA LEU A 98 -0.10 -20.95 13.45
C LEU A 98 0.62 -20.27 14.61
#